data_AF-A0A1G2BCV7-F1
#
_entry.id   AF-A0A1G2BCV7-F1
#
_cell.length_a   1.000
_cell.length_b   1.000
_cell.length_c   1.000
_cell.angle_alpha   90.00
_cell.angle_beta   90.00
_cell.angle_gamma   90.00
#
_symmetry.space_group_name_H-M   'P 1'
#
loop_
_entity.id
_entity.type
_entity.pdbx_description
1 polymer ?
#
loop_
_entity_poly.entity_id
_entity_poly.type
_entity_poly.pdbx_seq_one_letter_code
_entity_poly.pdbx_strand_id
1 'polypeptide(L)'
;MCYSKEVQLTTGATILSFSIFYYIWFSIKYQAIQKKWLLPFLKNVIIAFALIGGHQIFEFLSIVTKNQIVYKTGLIFSISSMYFFLRSLEVILNRNLRSKIALWVIGAVAIHAFSVTMSFEQFGFFLNHNSAFIWASAWMLLFIYFHVCALKGRRLLKDDISKKAIITYILATMDISFILSAAYTLWGYSRFSLNVCTASPSVWCTFYVIQVFALPLFLSAVPKILEAPEEKTDQTLKETLLYFIISITILALLISTLPFFKCLTLKFVFP
;
A
#
# COMPACT_ATOMS: atom_id res chain seq x y z
N MET A 1 10.14 -8.97 -3.17
CA MET A 1 11.12 -8.80 -4.27
C MET A 1 10.76 -9.69 -5.44
N CYS A 2 10.35 -9.13 -6.58
CA CYS A 2 10.06 -9.89 -7.80
C CYS A 2 11.36 -10.38 -8.47
N TYR A 3 11.31 -11.58 -9.06
CA TYR A 3 12.45 -12.36 -9.56
C TYR A 3 13.17 -11.80 -10.80
N SER A 4 12.67 -10.77 -11.46
CA SER A 4 13.23 -10.32 -12.75
C SER A 4 13.14 -8.81 -12.92
N LYS A 5 14.24 -8.22 -13.39
CA LYS A 5 14.34 -6.81 -13.79
C LYS A 5 13.30 -6.47 -14.86
N GLU A 6 13.01 -7.40 -15.77
CA GLU A 6 11.99 -7.26 -16.81
C GLU A 6 10.59 -7.21 -16.22
N VAL A 7 10.28 -8.04 -15.22
CA VAL A 7 8.99 -8.02 -14.51
C VAL A 7 8.81 -6.70 -13.75
N GLN A 8 9.86 -6.23 -13.06
CA GLN A 8 9.86 -4.96 -12.33
C GLN A 8 9.60 -3.77 -13.26
N LEU A 9 10.32 -3.72 -14.39
CA LEU A 9 10.15 -2.69 -15.41
C LEU A 9 8.74 -2.71 -16.00
N THR A 10 8.28 -3.89 -16.43
CA THR A 10 6.97 -4.05 -17.07
C THR A 10 5.85 -3.68 -16.10
N THR A 11 5.93 -4.14 -14.86
CA THR A 11 4.97 -3.85 -13.79
C THR A 11 4.95 -2.36 -13.45
N GLY A 12 6.12 -1.77 -13.20
CA GLY A 12 6.25 -0.35 -12.87
C GLY A 12 5.77 0.55 -14.00
N ALA A 13 6.19 0.28 -15.24
CA ALA A 13 5.79 1.06 -16.41
C ALA A 13 4.29 0.95 -16.68
N THR A 14 3.72 -0.25 -16.53
CA THR A 14 2.27 -0.47 -16.64
C THR A 14 1.51 0.38 -15.62
N ILE A 15 1.87 0.26 -14.34
CA ILE A 15 1.17 0.98 -13.27
C ILE A 15 1.28 2.49 -13.46
N LEU A 16 2.47 3.01 -13.80
CA LEU A 16 2.69 4.44 -14.05
C LEU A 16 1.88 4.95 -15.25
N SER A 17 1.91 4.23 -16.37
CA SER A 17 1.20 4.62 -17.60
C SER A 17 -0.31 4.66 -17.38
N PHE A 18 -0.87 3.62 -16.75
CA PHE A 18 -2.29 3.58 -16.40
C PHE A 18 -2.66 4.65 -15.36
N SER A 19 -1.81 4.91 -14.36
CA SER A 19 -2.04 5.97 -13.37
C SER A 19 -2.15 7.35 -14.03
N ILE A 20 -1.26 7.66 -14.97
CA ILE A 20 -1.28 8.91 -15.75
C ILE A 20 -2.54 8.98 -16.63
N PHE A 21 -2.83 7.90 -17.37
CA PHE A 21 -4.01 7.83 -18.23
C PHE A 21 -5.31 8.04 -17.43
N TYR A 22 -5.46 7.35 -16.30
CA TYR A 22 -6.63 7.48 -15.43
C TYR A 22 -6.73 8.86 -14.81
N TYR A 23 -5.62 9.50 -14.44
CA TYR A 23 -5.65 10.86 -13.95
C TYR A 23 -6.28 11.82 -14.96
N ILE A 24 -5.83 11.76 -16.21
CA ILE A 24 -6.34 12.61 -17.29
C ILE A 24 -7.83 12.30 -17.53
N TRP A 25 -8.15 11.02 -17.76
CA TRP A 25 -9.50 10.58 -18.07
C TRP A 25 -10.52 10.93 -16.98
N PHE A 26 -10.22 10.59 -15.72
CA PHE A 26 -11.13 10.82 -14.61
C PHE A 26 -11.18 12.28 -14.17
N SER A 27 -10.11 13.07 -14.37
CA SER A 27 -10.16 14.51 -14.10
C SER A 27 -11.18 15.21 -15.00
N ILE A 28 -11.18 14.87 -16.29
CA ILE A 28 -12.17 15.38 -17.26
C ILE A 28 -13.57 14.90 -16.88
N LYS A 29 -13.72 13.60 -16.59
CA LYS A 29 -15.02 13.02 -16.22
C LYS A 29 -15.62 13.63 -14.95
N TYR A 30 -14.81 13.86 -13.91
CA TYR A 30 -15.28 14.43 -12.63
C TYR A 30 -15.70 15.89 -12.79
N GLN A 31 -15.01 16.64 -13.66
CA GLN A 31 -15.42 17.99 -14.03
C GLN A 31 -16.74 18.00 -14.80
N ALA A 32 -16.92 17.08 -15.76
CA ALA A 32 -18.13 16.98 -16.57
C ALA A 32 -19.39 16.66 -15.73
N ILE A 33 -19.27 15.81 -14.71
CA ILE A 33 -20.38 15.46 -13.80
C ILE A 33 -20.47 16.40 -12.57
N GLN A 34 -19.80 17.55 -12.59
CA GLN A 34 -19.80 18.57 -11.54
C GLN A 34 -19.36 18.09 -10.14
N LYS A 35 -18.59 17.00 -10.04
CA LYS A 35 -18.03 16.47 -8.77
C LYS A 35 -16.59 16.95 -8.55
N LYS A 36 -16.32 18.25 -8.75
CA LYS A 36 -14.97 18.83 -8.61
C LYS A 36 -14.35 18.62 -7.22
N TRP A 37 -15.18 18.53 -6.18
CA TRP A 37 -14.74 18.28 -4.80
C TRP A 37 -14.07 16.91 -4.60
N LEU A 38 -14.29 15.93 -5.50
CA LEU A 38 -13.63 14.62 -5.49
C LEU A 38 -12.28 14.61 -6.23
N LEU A 39 -11.87 15.71 -6.88
CA LEU A 39 -10.56 15.77 -7.55
C LEU A 39 -9.38 15.53 -6.58
N PRO A 40 -9.37 16.04 -5.33
CA PRO A 40 -8.35 15.67 -4.36
C PRO A 40 -8.34 14.17 -4.04
N PHE A 41 -9.50 13.51 -3.97
CA PHE A 41 -9.57 12.06 -3.80
C PHE A 41 -8.91 11.34 -4.97
N LEU A 42 -9.29 11.68 -6.21
CA LEU A 42 -8.70 11.12 -7.42
C LEU A 42 -7.18 11.30 -7.41
N LYS A 43 -6.69 12.52 -7.18
CA LYS A 43 -5.26 12.84 -7.12
C LYS A 43 -4.52 11.95 -6.12
N ASN A 44 -5.03 11.83 -4.90
CA ASN A 44 -4.40 11.03 -3.87
C ASN A 44 -4.35 9.54 -4.26
N VAL A 45 -5.44 8.98 -4.78
CA VAL A 45 -5.45 7.58 -5.23
C VAL A 45 -4.45 7.37 -6.36
N ILE A 46 -4.44 8.23 -7.39
CA ILE A 46 -3.47 8.13 -8.49
C ILE A 46 -2.04 8.24 -7.98
N ILE A 47 -1.73 9.20 -7.10
CA ILE A 47 -0.37 9.36 -6.57
C ILE A 47 0.03 8.10 -5.79
N ALA A 48 -0.87 7.50 -5.01
CA ALA A 48 -0.58 6.26 -4.30
C ALA A 48 -0.17 5.13 -5.27
N PHE A 49 -0.95 4.91 -6.35
CA PHE A 49 -0.61 3.93 -7.38
C PHE A 49 0.66 4.29 -8.15
N ALA A 50 0.87 5.56 -8.48
CA ALA A 50 2.09 6.03 -9.13
C ALA A 50 3.34 5.79 -8.27
N LEU A 51 3.24 5.95 -6.94
CA LEU A 51 4.33 5.64 -6.02
C LEU A 51 4.61 4.13 -5.94
N ILE A 52 3.58 3.29 -6.02
CA ILE A 52 3.75 1.83 -6.13
C ILE A 52 4.46 1.48 -7.45
N GLY A 53 4.02 2.04 -8.58
CA GLY A 53 4.69 1.86 -9.87
C GLY A 53 6.13 2.39 -9.86
N GLY A 54 6.34 3.55 -9.24
CA GLY A 54 7.65 4.17 -9.05
C GLY A 54 8.59 3.30 -8.22
N HIS A 55 8.10 2.69 -7.14
CA HIS A 55 8.86 1.71 -6.36
C HIS A 55 9.40 0.58 -7.25
N GLN A 56 8.57 0.00 -8.12
CA GLN A 56 8.97 -1.08 -9.03
C GLN A 56 10.01 -0.61 -10.08
N ILE A 57 9.86 0.60 -10.61
CA ILE A 57 10.88 1.21 -11.48
C ILE A 57 12.19 1.44 -10.74
N PHE A 58 12.15 1.89 -9.48
CA PHE A 58 13.36 2.10 -8.69
C PHE A 58 14.02 0.77 -8.30
N GLU A 59 13.25 -0.29 -8.05
CA GLU A 59 13.81 -1.64 -7.89
C GLU A 59 14.53 -2.07 -9.18
N PHE A 60 13.90 -1.93 -10.36
CA PHE A 60 14.54 -2.17 -11.65
C PHE A 60 15.85 -1.37 -11.83
N LEU A 61 15.78 -0.05 -11.65
CA LEU A 61 16.93 0.83 -11.80
C LEU A 61 18.04 0.47 -10.82
N SER A 62 17.71 0.10 -9.59
CA SER A 62 18.70 -0.33 -8.61
C SER A 62 19.44 -1.58 -9.07
N ILE A 63 18.74 -2.58 -9.63
CA ILE A 63 19.35 -3.81 -10.15
C ILE A 63 20.29 -3.51 -11.32
N VAL A 64 19.88 -2.64 -12.24
CA VAL A 64 20.67 -2.26 -13.42
C VAL A 64 21.90 -1.44 -13.04
N THR A 65 21.76 -0.49 -12.12
CA THR A 65 22.82 0.43 -11.70
C THR A 65 23.67 -0.09 -10.55
N LYS A 66 23.26 -1.18 -9.90
CA LYS A 66 23.79 -1.67 -8.63
C LYS A 66 23.89 -0.56 -7.58
N ASN A 67 22.86 0.28 -7.49
CA ASN A 67 22.84 1.43 -6.60
C ASN A 67 21.84 1.25 -5.44
N GLN A 68 22.37 1.09 -4.22
CA GLN A 68 21.58 0.96 -2.99
C GLN A 68 20.74 2.20 -2.66
N ILE A 69 21.18 3.40 -3.03
CA ILE A 69 20.43 4.65 -2.78
C ILE A 69 19.14 4.64 -3.61
N VAL A 70 19.24 4.19 -4.87
CA VAL A 70 18.08 4.02 -5.76
C VAL A 70 17.12 3.00 -5.16
N TYR A 71 17.62 1.86 -4.67
CA TYR A 71 16.76 0.85 -4.04
C TYR A 71 16.01 1.41 -2.82
N LYS A 72 16.71 2.05 -1.88
CA LYS A 72 16.12 2.65 -0.68
C LYS A 72 15.08 3.71 -1.02
N THR A 73 15.35 4.53 -2.04
CA THR A 73 14.38 5.53 -2.51
C THR A 73 13.09 4.86 -3.00
N GLY A 74 13.20 3.74 -3.72
CA GLY A 74 12.05 2.92 -4.11
C GLY A 74 11.26 2.41 -2.90
N LEU A 75 11.92 1.96 -1.83
CA LEU A 75 11.26 1.55 -0.59
C LEU A 75 10.47 2.70 0.07
N ILE A 76 10.99 3.93 -0.01
CA ILE A 76 10.30 5.11 0.53
C ILE A 76 9.07 5.44 -0.32
N PHE A 77 9.14 5.32 -1.65
CA PHE A 77 7.97 5.48 -2.51
C PHE A 77 6.86 4.49 -2.15
N SER A 78 7.22 3.20 -1.99
CA SER A 78 6.26 2.16 -1.64
C SER A 78 5.49 2.47 -0.35
N ILE A 79 6.18 2.78 0.76
CA ILE A 79 5.51 3.10 2.03
C ILE A 79 4.77 4.45 1.97
N SER A 80 5.24 5.41 1.16
CA SER A 80 4.57 6.70 0.98
C SER A 80 3.20 6.59 0.33
N SER A 81 2.93 5.54 -0.45
CA SER A 81 1.60 5.28 -1.02
C SER A 81 0.51 5.24 0.07
N MET A 82 0.84 4.73 1.26
CA MET A 82 -0.10 4.62 2.38
C MET A 82 -0.55 5.99 2.92
N TYR A 83 0.33 6.99 2.90
CA TYR A 83 -0.06 8.36 3.27
C TYR A 83 -1.13 8.88 2.31
N PHE A 84 -0.95 8.67 1.02
CA PHE A 84 -1.92 9.12 0.01
C PHE A 84 -3.23 8.35 0.08
N PHE A 85 -3.22 7.03 0.35
CA PHE A 85 -4.45 6.29 0.61
C PHE A 85 -5.24 6.81 1.82
N LEU A 86 -4.55 7.18 2.90
CA LEU A 86 -5.19 7.85 4.04
C LEU A 86 -5.75 9.21 3.64
N ARG A 87 -5.03 10.02 2.84
CA ARG A 87 -5.53 11.31 2.35
C ARG A 87 -6.76 11.17 1.46
N SER A 88 -6.82 10.18 0.57
CA SER A 88 -8.03 9.93 -0.22
C SER A 88 -9.19 9.48 0.66
N LEU A 89 -8.93 8.69 1.71
CA LEU A 89 -9.95 8.31 2.68
C LEU A 89 -10.52 9.51 3.44
N GLU A 90 -9.67 10.47 3.84
CA GLU A 90 -10.10 11.72 4.46
C GLU A 90 -11.08 12.52 3.58
N VAL A 91 -10.86 12.51 2.26
CA VAL A 91 -11.74 13.21 1.31
C VAL A 91 -13.10 12.54 1.22
N ILE A 92 -13.17 11.22 1.04
CA ILE A 92 -14.46 10.52 0.87
C ILE A 92 -15.25 10.40 2.16
N LEU A 93 -14.58 10.40 3.32
CA LEU A 93 -15.26 10.45 4.62
C LEU A 93 -15.59 11.88 5.06
N ASN A 94 -15.12 12.89 4.33
CA ASN A 94 -15.08 14.28 4.76
C ASN A 94 -14.61 14.44 6.21
N ARG A 95 -13.56 13.70 6.58
CA ARG A 95 -13.09 13.60 7.96
C ARG A 95 -11.58 13.72 8.01
N ASN A 96 -11.07 14.58 8.89
CA ASN A 96 -9.65 14.65 9.16
C ASN A 96 -9.22 13.45 10.02
N LEU A 97 -8.57 12.47 9.40
CA LEU A 97 -8.07 11.26 10.05
C LEU A 97 -6.67 11.48 10.66
N ARG A 98 -6.17 12.73 10.63
CA ARG A 98 -4.81 13.09 11.04
C ARG A 98 -3.76 12.27 10.27
N SER A 99 -3.96 12.08 8.96
CA SER A 99 -3.08 11.25 8.12
C SER A 99 -1.61 11.65 8.14
N LYS A 100 -1.29 12.89 8.55
CA LYS A 100 0.08 13.39 8.76
C LYS A 100 0.87 12.51 9.74
N ILE A 101 0.22 11.74 10.61
CA ILE A 101 0.89 10.75 11.47
C ILE A 101 1.67 9.72 10.66
N ALA A 102 1.16 9.32 9.49
CA ALA A 102 1.86 8.40 8.61
C ALA A 102 3.21 8.95 8.14
N LEU A 103 3.35 10.28 7.99
CA LEU A 103 4.62 10.90 7.59
C LEU A 103 5.71 10.72 8.65
N TRP A 104 5.37 10.71 9.93
CA TRP A 104 6.33 10.43 11.01
C TRP A 104 6.84 8.98 10.95
N VAL A 105 5.94 8.03 10.70
CA VAL A 105 6.29 6.61 10.51
C VAL A 105 7.19 6.45 9.27
N ILE A 106 6.79 7.05 8.14
CA ILE A 106 7.57 7.02 6.89
C ILE A 106 8.96 7.64 7.09
N GLY A 107 9.03 8.80 7.77
CA GLY A 107 10.30 9.48 8.07
C GLY A 107 11.22 8.65 8.95
N ALA A 108 10.69 8.03 10.00
CA ALA A 108 11.45 7.14 10.87
C ALA A 108 12.00 5.92 10.12
N VAL A 109 11.17 5.30 9.27
CA VAL A 109 11.59 4.18 8.40
C VAL A 109 12.63 4.64 7.38
N ALA A 110 12.51 5.85 6.83
CA ALA A 110 13.49 6.41 5.92
C ALA A 110 14.86 6.61 6.60
N ILE A 111 14.88 7.26 7.76
CA ILE A 111 16.12 7.44 8.55
C ILE A 111 16.76 6.08 8.84
N HIS A 112 15.96 5.11 9.28
CA HIS A 112 16.44 3.75 9.54
C HIS A 112 17.02 3.09 8.28
N ALA A 113 16.28 3.08 7.17
CA ALA A 113 16.72 2.45 5.92
C ALA A 113 18.00 3.07 5.37
N PHE A 114 18.16 4.40 5.45
CA PHE A 114 19.37 5.08 4.99
C PHE A 114 20.56 4.91 5.93
N SER A 115 20.34 4.69 7.22
CA SER A 115 21.40 4.44 8.20
C SER A 115 21.94 3.00 8.19
N VAL A 116 21.22 2.07 7.56
CA VAL A 116 21.61 0.64 7.53
C VAL A 116 22.31 0.29 6.22
N THR A 117 23.39 -0.49 6.31
CA THR A 117 24.10 -1.03 5.14
C THR A 117 23.24 -2.04 4.37
N MET A 118 23.38 -2.06 3.05
CA MET A 118 22.74 -3.06 2.19
C MET A 118 23.78 -3.97 1.55
N SER A 119 23.46 -5.25 1.40
CA SER A 119 24.21 -6.15 0.54
C SER A 119 23.50 -6.33 -0.80
N PHE A 120 24.29 -6.48 -1.87
CA PHE A 120 23.77 -6.88 -3.17
C PHE A 120 24.15 -8.34 -3.42
N GLU A 121 23.16 -9.23 -3.40
CA GLU A 121 23.35 -10.67 -3.53
C GLU A 121 22.30 -11.21 -4.52
N GLN A 122 22.65 -12.25 -5.29
CA GLN A 122 21.71 -12.96 -6.18
C GLN A 122 20.82 -12.03 -7.04
N PHE A 123 21.41 -10.96 -7.60
CA PHE A 123 20.71 -9.95 -8.42
C PHE A 123 19.66 -9.10 -7.69
N GLY A 124 19.73 -8.98 -6.36
CA GLY A 124 18.85 -8.16 -5.53
C GLY A 124 19.57 -7.40 -4.42
N PHE A 125 18.94 -6.34 -3.93
CA PHE A 125 19.40 -5.54 -2.79
C PHE A 125 18.73 -5.95 -1.50
N PHE A 126 19.47 -6.46 -0.52
CA PHE A 126 18.91 -6.84 0.76
C PHE A 126 19.28 -5.82 1.83
N LEU A 127 18.26 -5.33 2.54
CA LEU A 127 18.49 -4.69 3.82
C LEU A 127 18.95 -5.79 4.78
N ASN A 128 19.89 -5.49 5.69
CA ASN A 128 20.21 -6.41 6.78
C ASN A 128 18.92 -6.93 7.42
N HIS A 129 18.88 -8.23 7.71
CA HIS A 129 17.65 -8.98 7.97
C HIS A 129 16.61 -8.21 8.82
N ASN A 130 17.01 -7.67 9.97
CA ASN A 130 16.11 -6.95 10.89
C ASN A 130 15.46 -5.71 10.26
N SER A 131 16.12 -5.05 9.33
CA SER A 131 15.64 -3.82 8.66
C SER A 131 14.58 -4.08 7.60
N ALA A 132 14.65 -5.21 6.88
CA ALA A 132 13.58 -5.62 5.98
C ALA A 132 12.29 -5.90 6.74
N PHE A 133 12.40 -6.54 7.92
CA PHE A 133 11.27 -6.75 8.82
C PHE A 133 10.69 -5.42 9.32
N ILE A 134 11.53 -4.48 9.78
CA ILE A 134 11.08 -3.15 10.23
C ILE A 134 10.30 -2.42 9.13
N TRP A 135 10.82 -2.40 7.90
CA TRP A 135 10.13 -1.78 6.77
C TRP A 135 8.78 -2.46 6.48
N ALA A 136 8.76 -3.79 6.40
CA ALA A 136 7.54 -4.55 6.11
C ALA A 136 6.48 -4.39 7.22
N SER A 137 6.90 -4.42 8.49
CA SER A 137 6.02 -4.18 9.64
C SER A 137 5.45 -2.77 9.64
N ALA A 138 6.25 -1.76 9.32
CA ALA A 138 5.77 -0.38 9.24
C ALA A 138 4.77 -0.17 8.10
N TRP A 139 5.05 -0.75 6.93
CA TRP A 139 4.11 -0.75 5.81
C TRP A 139 2.79 -1.43 6.20
N MET A 140 2.86 -2.62 6.80
CA MET A 140 1.68 -3.38 7.23
C MET A 140 0.90 -2.66 8.32
N LEU A 141 1.59 -2.01 9.28
CA LEU A 141 0.94 -1.19 10.31
C LEU A 141 0.10 -0.08 9.68
N LEU A 142 0.66 0.66 8.71
CA LEU A 142 -0.06 1.72 8.02
C LEU A 142 -1.21 1.17 7.18
N PHE A 143 -1.03 0.00 6.56
CA PHE A 143 -2.08 -0.69 5.81
C PHE A 143 -3.26 -1.10 6.70
N ILE A 144 -2.98 -1.73 7.84
CA ILE A 144 -4.00 -2.08 8.84
C ILE A 144 -4.68 -0.81 9.37
N TYR A 145 -3.90 0.22 9.70
CA TYR A 145 -4.43 1.50 10.18
C TYR A 145 -5.38 2.15 9.19
N PHE A 146 -5.04 2.14 7.91
CA PHE A 146 -5.92 2.57 6.83
C PHE A 146 -7.24 1.79 6.81
N HIS A 147 -7.19 0.45 6.92
CA HIS A 147 -8.39 -0.39 6.97
C HIS A 147 -9.26 -0.13 8.21
N VAL A 148 -8.63 0.03 9.39
CA VAL A 148 -9.34 0.37 10.62
C VAL A 148 -10.05 1.72 10.47
N CYS A 149 -9.35 2.74 9.96
CA CYS A 149 -9.94 4.06 9.70
C CYS A 149 -11.11 3.96 8.71
N ALA A 150 -10.97 3.19 7.64
CA ALA A 150 -12.02 3.04 6.64
C ALA A 150 -13.26 2.34 7.21
N LEU A 151 -13.08 1.24 7.93
CA LEU A 151 -14.19 0.49 8.53
C LEU A 151 -14.89 1.26 9.65
N LYS A 152 -14.14 2.01 10.47
CA LYS A 152 -14.73 2.87 11.51
C LYS A 152 -15.42 4.08 10.89
N GLY A 153 -14.78 4.75 9.93
CA GLY A 153 -15.35 5.86 9.16
C GLY A 153 -16.65 5.47 8.45
N ARG A 154 -16.70 4.27 7.87
CA ARG A 154 -17.92 3.71 7.27
C ARG A 154 -19.10 3.70 8.24
N ARG A 155 -18.90 3.38 9.52
CA ARG A 155 -20.00 3.34 10.51
C ARG A 155 -20.60 4.71 10.80
N LEU A 156 -19.88 5.79 10.46
CA LEU A 156 -20.32 7.16 10.65
C LEU A 156 -21.15 7.68 9.48
N LEU A 157 -21.09 7.00 8.33
CA LEU A 157 -21.90 7.34 7.17
C LEU A 157 -23.35 6.91 7.41
N LYS A 158 -24.31 7.80 7.14
CA LYS A 158 -25.73 7.53 7.37
C LYS A 158 -26.29 6.56 6.34
N ASP A 159 -26.00 6.82 5.07
CA ASP A 159 -26.59 6.15 3.92
C ASP A 159 -25.82 4.87 3.53
N ASP A 160 -26.58 3.85 3.12
CA ASP A 160 -26.00 2.54 2.75
C ASP A 160 -25.19 2.59 1.45
N ILE A 161 -25.49 3.57 0.60
CA ILE A 161 -24.82 3.83 -0.67
C ILE A 161 -23.36 4.27 -0.41
N SER A 162 -23.14 5.27 0.43
CA SER A 162 -21.81 5.73 0.85
C SER A 162 -21.07 4.66 1.64
N LYS A 163 -21.77 3.89 2.50
CA LYS A 163 -21.17 2.73 3.18
C LYS A 163 -20.66 1.69 2.19
N LYS A 164 -21.37 1.44 1.08
CA LYS A 164 -20.95 0.53 0.02
C LYS A 164 -19.74 1.09 -0.72
N ALA A 165 -19.69 2.40 -0.97
CA ALA A 165 -18.54 3.07 -1.57
C ALA A 165 -17.24 2.81 -0.80
N ILE A 166 -17.28 2.88 0.54
CA ILE A 166 -16.11 2.59 1.38
C ILE A 166 -15.69 1.13 1.26
N ILE A 167 -16.63 0.17 1.22
CA ILE A 167 -16.27 -1.24 1.04
C ILE A 167 -15.67 -1.47 -0.34
N THR A 168 -16.24 -0.89 -1.40
CA THR A 168 -15.66 -0.97 -2.74
C THR A 168 -14.28 -0.33 -2.78
N TYR A 169 -14.05 0.75 -2.03
CA TYR A 169 -12.73 1.37 -1.93
C TYR A 169 -11.71 0.45 -1.28
N ILE A 170 -12.07 -0.13 -0.13
CA ILE A 170 -11.25 -1.10 0.57
C ILE A 170 -10.91 -2.25 -0.38
N LEU A 171 -11.89 -2.80 -1.10
CA LEU A 171 -11.65 -3.89 -2.06
C LEU A 171 -10.76 -3.48 -3.24
N ALA A 172 -10.95 -2.28 -3.79
CA ALA A 172 -10.16 -1.76 -4.91
C ALA A 172 -8.71 -1.42 -4.51
N THR A 173 -8.48 -1.16 -3.23
CA THR A 173 -7.14 -0.89 -2.65
C THR A 173 -6.62 -2.04 -1.81
N MET A 174 -7.38 -3.15 -1.73
CA MET A 174 -7.01 -4.33 -0.97
C MET A 174 -5.81 -4.96 -1.64
N ASP A 175 -4.77 -5.20 -0.85
CA ASP A 175 -3.55 -5.89 -1.28
C ASP A 175 -3.85 -7.38 -1.57
N ILE A 176 -4.52 -7.64 -2.70
CA ILE A 176 -4.80 -9.00 -3.21
C ILE A 176 -3.48 -9.77 -3.36
N SER A 177 -2.41 -9.08 -3.73
CA SER A 177 -1.07 -9.66 -3.79
C SER A 177 -0.59 -10.18 -2.44
N PHE A 178 -0.82 -9.46 -1.35
CA PHE A 178 -0.56 -9.92 0.01
C PHE A 178 -1.43 -11.11 0.39
N ILE A 179 -2.73 -11.09 0.07
CA ILE A 179 -3.64 -12.21 0.37
C ILE A 179 -3.20 -13.49 -0.35
N LEU A 180 -2.88 -13.38 -1.65
CA LEU A 180 -2.37 -14.49 -2.45
C LEU A 180 -1.01 -14.98 -1.92
N SER A 181 -0.14 -14.06 -1.53
CA SER A 181 1.15 -14.39 -0.92
C SER A 181 0.99 -15.12 0.42
N ALA A 182 0.08 -14.66 1.28
CA ALA A 182 -0.22 -15.29 2.57
C ALA A 182 -0.86 -16.67 2.38
N ALA A 183 -1.82 -16.79 1.46
CA ALA A 183 -2.45 -18.07 1.10
C ALA A 183 -1.44 -19.06 0.52
N TYR A 184 -0.58 -18.61 -0.39
CA TYR A 184 0.53 -19.39 -0.94
C TYR A 184 1.48 -19.83 0.18
N THR A 185 1.78 -18.95 1.14
CA THR A 185 2.63 -19.27 2.27
C THR A 185 2.00 -20.33 3.17
N LEU A 186 0.73 -20.19 3.53
CA LEU A 186 0.01 -21.15 4.38
C LEU A 186 -0.10 -22.52 3.71
N TRP A 187 -0.48 -22.55 2.43
CA TRP A 187 -0.54 -23.78 1.65
C TRP A 187 0.83 -24.44 1.53
N GLY A 188 1.84 -23.64 1.18
CA GLY A 188 3.19 -24.10 1.00
C GLY A 188 3.81 -24.63 2.29
N TYR A 189 3.67 -23.94 3.41
CA TYR A 189 4.16 -24.40 4.71
C TYR A 189 3.54 -25.73 5.15
N SER A 190 2.30 -26.02 4.71
CA SER A 190 1.62 -27.30 4.97
C SER A 190 2.10 -28.47 4.08
N ARG A 191 2.82 -28.22 2.98
CA ARG A 191 3.23 -29.27 2.02
C ARG A 191 4.73 -29.30 1.64
N PHE A 192 5.44 -28.17 1.69
CA PHE A 192 6.82 -28.01 1.19
C PHE A 192 7.57 -26.95 2.04
N SER A 193 8.52 -27.34 2.89
CA SER A 193 8.97 -26.46 4.00
C SER A 193 9.96 -25.33 3.66
N LEU A 194 10.61 -25.31 2.49
CA LEU A 194 11.76 -24.40 2.25
C LEU A 194 11.63 -23.41 1.07
N ASN A 195 11.01 -23.77 -0.06
CA ASN A 195 10.92 -22.87 -1.23
C ASN A 195 9.80 -21.81 -1.16
N VAL A 196 8.91 -21.93 -0.18
CA VAL A 196 7.72 -21.08 -0.09
C VAL A 196 8.06 -19.72 0.51
N CYS A 197 9.00 -19.69 1.46
CA CYS A 197 9.47 -18.46 2.07
C CYS A 197 10.28 -17.58 1.11
N THR A 198 10.94 -18.17 0.11
CA THR A 198 11.68 -17.43 -0.92
C THR A 198 10.76 -16.85 -2.00
N ALA A 199 9.72 -17.58 -2.42
CA ALA A 199 8.80 -17.15 -3.48
C ALA A 199 7.68 -16.19 -3.02
N SER A 200 7.28 -16.28 -1.75
CA SER A 200 6.15 -15.54 -1.17
C SER A 200 6.29 -14.00 -1.28
N PRO A 201 7.41 -13.37 -0.86
CA PRO A 201 7.61 -11.93 -1.05
C PRO A 201 7.63 -11.48 -2.52
N SER A 202 7.78 -12.40 -3.48
CA SER A 202 7.75 -12.13 -4.92
C SER A 202 6.31 -12.10 -5.44
N VAL A 203 5.45 -12.99 -4.92
CA VAL A 203 3.98 -12.96 -5.16
C VAL A 203 3.41 -11.65 -4.62
N TRP A 204 3.84 -11.21 -3.45
CA TRP A 204 3.39 -9.94 -2.88
C TRP A 204 3.72 -8.72 -3.78
N CYS A 205 4.87 -8.71 -4.45
CA CYS A 205 5.27 -7.57 -5.27
C CYS A 205 4.68 -7.60 -6.70
N THR A 206 4.41 -8.78 -7.29
CA THR A 206 4.04 -8.89 -8.73
C THR A 206 2.55 -8.64 -8.99
N PHE A 207 1.67 -8.95 -8.03
CA PHE A 207 0.22 -8.95 -8.26
C PHE A 207 -0.47 -7.57 -8.07
N TYR A 208 0.28 -6.53 -7.68
CA TYR A 208 -0.21 -5.14 -7.63
C TYR A 208 -0.67 -4.61 -9.01
N VAL A 209 -0.16 -5.18 -10.10
CA VAL A 209 -0.60 -4.86 -11.48
C VAL A 209 -2.09 -5.13 -11.68
N ILE A 210 -2.65 -6.19 -11.07
CA ILE A 210 -4.07 -6.52 -11.25
C ILE A 210 -4.98 -5.40 -10.69
N GLN A 211 -4.56 -4.75 -9.60
CA GLN A 211 -5.35 -3.69 -8.98
C GLN A 211 -5.43 -2.43 -9.84
N VAL A 212 -4.39 -2.11 -10.62
CA VAL A 212 -4.44 -0.94 -11.51
C VAL A 212 -5.52 -1.12 -12.58
N PHE A 213 -5.82 -2.35 -12.99
CA PHE A 213 -6.91 -2.63 -13.93
C PHE A 213 -8.30 -2.61 -13.28
N ALA A 214 -8.41 -2.85 -11.97
CA ALA A 214 -9.66 -2.74 -11.23
C ALA A 214 -9.99 -1.28 -10.85
N LEU A 215 -8.99 -0.40 -10.81
CA LEU A 215 -9.13 1.00 -10.39
C LEU A 215 -10.20 1.81 -11.16
N PRO A 216 -10.38 1.69 -12.50
CA PRO A 216 -11.39 2.44 -13.24
C PRO A 216 -12.82 2.13 -12.84
N LEU A 217 -13.11 0.89 -12.44
CA LEU A 217 -14.43 0.48 -11.96
C LEU A 217 -14.80 1.30 -10.73
N PHE A 218 -13.85 1.38 -9.79
CA PHE A 218 -14.03 2.13 -8.56
C PHE A 218 -14.06 3.65 -8.79
N LEU A 219 -13.12 4.21 -9.55
CA LEU A 219 -13.10 5.63 -9.87
C LEU A 219 -14.33 6.11 -10.66
N SER A 220 -15.01 5.21 -11.39
CA SER A 220 -16.29 5.49 -12.05
C SER A 220 -17.49 5.38 -11.12
N ALA A 221 -17.43 4.51 -10.11
CA ALA A 221 -18.53 4.27 -9.18
C ALA A 221 -18.62 5.38 -8.12
N VAL A 222 -17.50 5.78 -7.51
CA VAL A 222 -17.46 6.74 -6.39
C VAL A 222 -18.22 8.04 -6.66
N PRO A 223 -18.02 8.75 -7.79
CA PRO A 223 -18.70 10.02 -8.03
C PRO A 223 -20.20 9.91 -8.27
N LYS A 224 -20.65 8.73 -8.74
CA LYS A 224 -22.08 8.45 -8.95
C LYS A 224 -22.80 8.16 -7.63
N ILE A 225 -22.04 7.75 -6.62
CA ILE A 225 -22.52 7.21 -5.35
C ILE A 225 -22.45 8.28 -4.25
N LEU A 226 -21.38 9.09 -4.22
CA LEU A 226 -21.16 10.06 -3.16
C LEU A 226 -21.71 11.44 -3.50
N GLU A 227 -22.49 11.98 -2.58
CA GLU A 227 -22.91 13.39 -2.56
C GLU A 227 -21.86 14.27 -1.90
N ALA A 228 -21.92 15.58 -2.18
CA ALA A 228 -21.01 16.53 -1.56
C ALA A 228 -21.34 16.60 -0.06
N PRO A 229 -20.37 16.35 0.81
CA PRO A 229 -20.61 16.35 2.25
C PRO A 229 -20.79 17.79 2.76
N GLU A 230 -21.77 18.00 3.64
CA GLU A 230 -22.15 19.33 4.15
C GLU A 230 -21.10 19.93 5.09
N GLU A 231 -20.57 19.12 6.01
CA GLU A 231 -19.60 19.55 7.02
C GLU A 231 -18.43 18.58 7.16
N LYS A 232 -17.23 19.15 7.35
CA LYS A 232 -16.02 18.38 7.57
C LYS A 232 -15.88 18.06 9.06
N THR A 233 -15.73 16.79 9.39
CA THR A 233 -15.54 16.34 10.78
C THR A 233 -14.06 16.12 11.11
N ASP A 234 -13.71 16.17 12.38
CA ASP A 234 -12.35 15.89 12.85
C ASP A 234 -12.31 14.63 13.70
N GLN A 235 -11.31 13.79 13.48
CA GLN A 235 -11.00 12.69 14.39
C GLN A 235 -10.26 13.23 15.62
N THR A 236 -10.78 12.89 16.79
CA THR A 236 -10.16 13.27 18.07
C THR A 236 -8.83 12.55 18.24
N LEU A 237 -7.91 13.13 19.03
CA LEU A 237 -6.64 12.50 19.34
C LEU A 237 -6.85 11.12 20.01
N LYS A 238 -7.84 11.00 20.89
CA LYS A 238 -8.19 9.76 21.58
C LYS A 238 -8.61 8.66 20.60
N GLU A 239 -9.43 8.98 19.60
CA GLU A 239 -9.82 8.02 18.55
C GLU A 239 -8.62 7.62 17.69
N THR A 240 -7.77 8.57 17.31
CA THR A 240 -6.54 8.28 16.55
C THR A 240 -5.62 7.31 17.30
N LEU A 241 -5.37 7.57 18.58
CA LEU A 241 -4.56 6.68 19.42
C LEU A 241 -5.22 5.30 19.54
N LEU A 242 -6.54 5.24 19.76
CA LEU A 242 -7.28 3.98 19.84
C LEU A 242 -7.16 3.18 18.54
N TYR A 243 -7.35 3.81 17.38
CA TYR A 243 -7.28 3.13 16.09
C TYR A 243 -5.85 2.64 15.81
N PHE A 244 -4.85 3.42 16.19
CA PHE A 244 -3.45 3.03 16.09
C PHE A 244 -3.11 1.84 16.99
N ILE A 245 -3.58 1.84 18.26
CA ILE A 245 -3.40 0.72 19.20
C ILE A 245 -4.07 -0.54 18.64
N ILE A 246 -5.31 -0.46 18.16
CA ILE A 246 -6.00 -1.59 17.51
C ILE A 246 -5.16 -2.13 16.35
N SER A 247 -4.56 -1.24 15.55
CA SER A 247 -3.73 -1.62 14.40
C SER A 247 -2.45 -2.34 14.83
N ILE A 248 -1.81 -1.87 15.91
CA ILE A 248 -0.65 -2.54 16.51
C ILE A 248 -1.04 -3.93 17.04
N THR A 249 -2.18 -4.06 17.73
CA THR A 249 -2.65 -5.34 18.25
C THR A 249 -2.89 -6.33 17.11
N ILE A 250 -3.56 -5.91 16.03
CA ILE A 250 -3.77 -6.74 14.84
C ILE A 250 -2.42 -7.14 14.23
N LEU A 251 -1.47 -6.20 14.09
CA LEU A 251 -0.15 -6.50 13.56
C LEU A 251 0.61 -7.52 14.43
N ALA A 252 0.58 -7.38 15.76
CA ALA A 252 1.21 -8.31 16.68
C ALA A 252 0.60 -9.72 16.59
N LEU A 253 -0.73 -9.80 16.42
CA LEU A 253 -1.42 -11.07 16.16
C LEU A 253 -1.01 -11.66 14.80
N LEU A 254 -0.93 -10.85 13.74
CA LEU A 254 -0.51 -11.33 12.42
C LEU A 254 0.94 -11.83 12.43
N ILE A 255 1.86 -11.12 13.09
CA ILE A 255 3.26 -11.54 13.23
C ILE A 255 3.38 -12.85 14.01
N SER A 256 2.60 -13.03 15.07
CA SER A 256 2.65 -14.23 15.90
C SER A 256 1.97 -15.45 15.26
N THR A 257 0.95 -15.23 14.42
CA THR A 257 0.13 -16.31 13.85
C THR A 257 0.45 -16.66 12.40
N LEU A 258 0.89 -15.71 11.57
CA LEU A 258 1.16 -15.97 10.16
C LEU A 258 2.62 -16.38 9.93
N PRO A 259 2.87 -17.60 9.40
CA PRO A 259 4.21 -18.04 9.00
C PRO A 259 4.85 -17.11 7.97
N PHE A 260 4.07 -16.30 7.25
CA PHE A 260 4.54 -15.26 6.34
C PHE A 260 5.55 -14.30 7.00
N PHE A 261 5.29 -13.84 8.23
CA PHE A 261 6.24 -12.96 8.93
C PHE A 261 7.50 -13.72 9.36
N LYS A 262 7.37 -15.01 9.69
CA LYS A 262 8.53 -15.89 9.90
C LYS A 262 9.33 -16.09 8.61
N CYS A 263 8.67 -16.19 7.45
CA CYS A 263 9.34 -16.28 6.15
C CYS A 263 10.04 -14.96 5.76
N LEU A 264 9.42 -13.81 6.06
CA LEU A 264 10.07 -12.50 5.94
C LEU A 264 11.31 -12.44 6.83
N THR A 265 11.32 -13.16 7.96
CA THR A 265 12.52 -13.28 8.78
C THR A 265 13.55 -14.31 8.27
N LEU A 266 13.10 -15.45 7.78
CA LEU A 266 13.96 -16.58 7.41
C LEU A 266 14.63 -16.43 6.03
N LYS A 267 14.04 -15.68 5.09
CA LYS A 267 14.62 -15.42 3.75
C LYS A 267 15.97 -14.66 3.80
N PHE A 268 16.43 -14.26 4.98
CA PHE A 268 17.66 -13.49 5.17
C PHE A 268 18.63 -14.12 6.17
N VAL A 269 18.34 -15.33 6.67
CA VAL A 269 19.26 -16.08 7.55
C VAL A 269 20.11 -17.06 6.74
N PHE A 270 19.67 -17.45 5.55
CA PHE A 270 20.42 -18.37 4.68
C PHE A 270 20.48 -17.81 3.25
N PRO A 271 21.68 -17.57 2.69
CA PRO A 271 21.89 -17.32 1.27
C PRO A 271 21.55 -18.55 0.41
#